data_AF-U4THK4-F1
#
_entry.id   AF-U4THK4-F1
#
_cell.length_a   1.000
_cell.length_b   1.000
_cell.length_c   1.000
_cell.angle_alpha   90.00
_cell.angle_beta   90.00
_cell.angle_gamma   90.00
#
_symmetry.space_group_name_H-M   'P 1'
#
loop_
_entity.id
_entity.type
_entity.pdbx_description
1 polymer ?
#
loop_
_entity_poly.entity_id
_entity_poly.type
_entity_poly.pdbx_seq_one_letter_code
_entity_poly.pdbx_strand_id
1 'polypeptide(L)'
;MEYISRLYALNIPDPTEQTTGDWHWGALDWQQIPLLESVGSVYGDYGIRRNVTIPHALGRFNVANHIRALLDMLVTSQFDLAGGMRDDFICNDALTPEIFKKVWELRDWPNWPQIDRFMGSEYFMAWEDFKDG
;
A
#
# COMPACT_ATOMS: atom_id res chain seq x y z
N MET A 1 -6.19 -0.72 -15.68
CA MET A 1 -5.24 -1.85 -15.78
C MET A 1 -5.43 -2.64 -14.50
N GLU A 2 -5.69 -3.94 -14.62
CA GLU A 2 -5.83 -4.81 -13.46
C GLU A 2 -4.48 -5.08 -12.80
N TYR A 3 -4.44 -5.02 -11.47
CA TYR A 3 -3.25 -5.27 -10.68
C TYR A 3 -3.57 -5.87 -9.31
N ILE A 4 -2.62 -6.62 -8.78
CA ILE A 4 -2.64 -7.17 -7.42
C ILE A 4 -2.22 -6.07 -6.46
N SER A 5 -2.96 -5.91 -5.37
CA SER A 5 -2.70 -4.87 -4.35
C SER A 5 -2.99 -5.39 -2.94
N ARG A 6 -2.98 -4.47 -1.97
CA ARG A 6 -3.30 -4.72 -0.56
C ARG A 6 -2.47 -5.88 0.00
N LEU A 7 -3.07 -6.75 0.80
CA LEU A 7 -2.38 -7.82 1.53
C LEU A 7 -1.62 -8.77 0.60
N TYR A 8 -2.15 -9.05 -0.59
CA TYR A 8 -1.46 -9.88 -1.57
C TYR A 8 -0.17 -9.25 -2.07
N ALA A 9 -0.18 -7.94 -2.33
CA ALA A 9 1.02 -7.23 -2.78
C ALA A 9 2.09 -7.10 -1.69
N LEU A 10 1.70 -6.94 -0.41
CA LEU A 10 2.64 -6.97 0.73
C LEU A 10 3.40 -8.30 0.87
N ASN A 11 2.91 -9.35 0.21
CA ASN A 11 3.47 -10.69 0.22
C ASN A 11 4.25 -11.04 -1.05
N ILE A 12 4.45 -10.07 -1.96
CA ILE A 12 5.20 -10.27 -3.20
C ILE A 12 6.47 -9.42 -3.14
N PRO A 13 7.67 -10.03 -3.23
CA PRO A 13 8.91 -9.27 -3.18
C PRO A 13 8.99 -8.25 -4.32
N ASP A 14 9.42 -7.05 -3.98
CA ASP A 14 9.85 -6.03 -4.92
C ASP A 14 11.37 -5.83 -4.80
N PRO A 15 12.17 -6.30 -5.78
CA PRO A 15 13.63 -6.17 -5.74
C PRO A 15 14.11 -4.71 -5.84
N THR A 16 13.23 -3.78 -6.17
CA THR A 16 13.54 -2.34 -6.27
C THR A 16 13.11 -1.55 -5.05
N GLU A 17 12.32 -2.15 -4.16
CA GLU A 17 11.79 -1.51 -2.96
C GLU A 17 12.66 -1.85 -1.74
N GLN A 18 12.87 -0.87 -0.87
CA GLN A 18 13.62 -1.03 0.38
C GLN A 18 12.66 -1.11 1.56
N THR A 19 11.69 -2.02 1.47
CA THR A 19 10.63 -2.22 2.47
C THR A 19 10.65 -3.65 2.98
N THR A 20 10.16 -3.86 4.19
CA THR A 20 10.06 -5.19 4.77
C THR A 20 8.95 -5.99 4.10
N GLY A 21 7.72 -5.51 3.98
CA GLY A 21 6.57 -6.34 3.54
C GLY A 21 6.04 -7.25 4.66
N ASP A 22 5.07 -8.11 4.35
CA ASP A 22 4.34 -8.94 5.33
C ASP A 22 4.85 -10.40 5.40
N TRP A 23 5.22 -10.99 4.26
CA TRP A 23 5.80 -12.34 4.11
C TRP A 23 4.98 -13.54 4.59
N HIS A 24 3.73 -13.36 5.01
CA HIS A 24 2.77 -14.43 5.28
C HIS A 24 2.09 -15.03 4.03
N TRP A 25 2.81 -15.15 2.90
CA TRP A 25 2.26 -15.59 1.62
C TRP A 25 1.59 -16.96 1.66
N GLY A 26 2.02 -17.86 2.56
CA GLY A 26 1.44 -19.20 2.74
C GLY A 26 0.01 -19.20 3.31
N ALA A 27 -0.45 -18.06 3.86
CA ALA A 27 -1.80 -17.90 4.39
C ALA A 27 -2.82 -17.37 3.36
N LEU A 28 -2.38 -17.04 2.13
CA LEU A 28 -3.21 -16.43 1.10
C LEU A 28 -3.68 -17.44 0.03
N ASP A 29 -4.84 -17.18 -0.56
CA ASP A 29 -5.37 -17.97 -1.68
C ASP A 29 -4.88 -17.44 -3.03
N TRP A 30 -3.77 -18.02 -3.52
CA TRP A 30 -3.19 -17.67 -4.81
C TRP A 30 -3.97 -18.20 -6.02
N GLN A 31 -5.05 -18.96 -5.82
CA GLN A 31 -5.95 -19.38 -6.91
C GLN A 31 -7.03 -18.34 -7.20
N GLN A 32 -7.38 -17.51 -6.21
CA GLN A 32 -8.41 -16.47 -6.32
C GLN A 32 -7.87 -15.12 -5.86
N ILE A 33 -6.94 -14.58 -6.66
CA ILE A 33 -6.29 -13.31 -6.34
C ILE A 33 -7.24 -12.14 -6.65
N PRO A 34 -7.61 -11.30 -5.66
CA PRO A 34 -8.40 -10.11 -5.91
C PRO A 34 -7.58 -9.07 -6.68
N LEU A 35 -8.15 -8.57 -7.78
CA LEU A 35 -7.54 -7.54 -8.62
C LEU A 35 -8.24 -6.19 -8.42
N LEU A 36 -7.46 -5.12 -8.47
CA LEU A 36 -7.94 -3.74 -8.52
C LEU A 36 -7.73 -3.16 -9.91
N GLU A 37 -8.53 -2.15 -10.25
CA GLU A 37 -8.39 -1.41 -11.50
C GLU A 37 -7.70 -0.07 -11.26
N SER A 38 -6.59 0.16 -11.97
CA SER A 38 -5.84 1.42 -11.87
C SER A 38 -6.62 2.60 -12.47
N VAL A 39 -7.47 2.34 -13.47
CA VAL A 39 -8.29 3.34 -14.16
C VAL A 39 -9.38 3.83 -13.21
N GLY A 40 -9.41 5.15 -12.97
CA GLY A 40 -10.35 5.75 -12.02
C GLY A 40 -9.91 5.67 -10.56
N SER A 41 -8.77 5.03 -10.25
CA SER A 41 -8.14 5.14 -8.94
C SER A 41 -7.48 6.51 -8.76
N VAL A 42 -7.44 7.01 -7.51
CA VAL A 42 -6.82 8.31 -7.17
C VAL A 42 -5.36 8.38 -7.65
N TYR A 43 -4.66 7.26 -7.63
CA TYR A 43 -3.23 7.18 -7.92
C TYR A 43 -2.90 6.73 -9.34
N GLY A 44 -3.90 6.42 -10.18
CA GLY A 44 -3.68 5.87 -11.52
C GLY A 44 -2.73 4.66 -11.49
N ASP A 45 -1.68 4.70 -12.31
CA ASP A 45 -0.68 3.63 -12.41
C ASP A 45 0.50 3.76 -11.41
N TYR A 46 0.48 4.73 -10.51
CA TYR A 46 1.56 4.93 -9.53
C TYR A 46 1.79 3.68 -8.67
N GLY A 47 3.06 3.32 -8.50
CA GLY A 47 3.51 2.18 -7.71
C GLY A 47 3.18 0.82 -8.32
N ILE A 48 2.68 0.74 -9.56
CA ILE A 48 2.34 -0.55 -10.18
C ILE A 48 3.48 -1.03 -11.09
N ARG A 49 4.05 -2.18 -10.74
CA ARG A 49 4.97 -2.94 -11.58
C ARG A 49 4.19 -3.81 -12.56
N ARG A 50 4.71 -3.97 -13.78
CA ARG A 50 4.04 -4.70 -14.86
C ARG A 50 4.65 -6.07 -15.10
N ASN A 51 3.83 -7.03 -15.52
CA ASN A 51 4.25 -8.35 -16.01
C ASN A 51 5.15 -9.14 -15.05
N VAL A 52 4.88 -9.03 -13.75
CA VAL A 52 5.59 -9.72 -12.67
C VAL A 52 5.17 -11.19 -12.63
N THR A 53 6.16 -12.08 -12.56
CA THR A 53 5.94 -13.51 -12.29
C THR A 53 5.93 -13.72 -10.78
N ILE A 54 4.87 -14.34 -10.27
CA ILE A 54 4.72 -14.62 -8.83
C ILE A 54 4.97 -16.11 -8.62
N PRO A 55 5.90 -16.52 -7.73
CA PRO A 55 6.26 -17.93 -7.56
C PRO A 55 5.08 -18.85 -7.21
N HIS A 56 4.07 -18.32 -6.52
CA HIS A 56 2.94 -19.07 -5.99
C HIS A 56 1.64 -18.90 -6.80
N ALA A 57 1.67 -18.15 -7.91
CA ALA A 57 0.51 -17.93 -8.77
C ALA A 57 0.84 -18.26 -10.24
N LEU A 58 -0.12 -18.84 -10.94
CA LEU A 58 0.03 -19.13 -12.37
C LEU A 58 -0.23 -17.86 -13.20
N GLY A 59 0.78 -17.43 -13.95
CA GLY A 59 0.66 -16.33 -14.91
C GLY A 59 1.58 -15.14 -14.60
N ARG A 60 1.31 -14.04 -15.29
CA ARG A 60 1.97 -12.75 -15.09
C ARG A 60 0.93 -11.71 -14.69
N PHE A 61 1.27 -10.92 -13.68
CA PHE A 61 0.37 -9.94 -13.12
C PHE A 61 1.02 -8.56 -13.08
N ASN A 62 0.20 -7.52 -13.05
CA ASN A 62 0.66 -6.22 -12.58
C ASN A 62 0.52 -6.22 -11.05
N VAL A 63 1.46 -5.62 -10.34
CA VAL A 63 1.56 -5.73 -8.87
C VAL A 63 1.91 -4.37 -8.29
N ALA A 64 1.14 -3.93 -7.29
CA ALA A 64 1.47 -2.76 -6.48
C ALA A 64 2.77 -3.00 -5.70
N ASN A 65 3.62 -1.97 -5.60
CA ASN A 65 4.64 -1.91 -4.56
C ASN A 65 3.97 -1.78 -3.18
N HIS A 66 4.73 -1.94 -2.11
CA HIS A 66 4.17 -1.97 -0.76
C HIS A 66 3.53 -0.64 -0.38
N ILE A 67 4.12 0.50 -0.79
CA ILE A 67 3.48 1.82 -0.59
C ILE A 67 2.08 1.84 -1.23
N ARG A 68 1.97 1.50 -2.52
CA ARG A 68 0.68 1.51 -3.23
C ARG A 68 -0.31 0.51 -2.62
N ALA A 69 0.16 -0.65 -2.18
CA ALA A 69 -0.67 -1.65 -1.52
C ALA A 69 -1.33 -1.10 -0.26
N LEU A 70 -0.55 -0.39 0.57
CA LEU A 70 -1.04 0.26 1.79
C LEU A 70 -1.99 1.41 1.47
N LEU A 71 -1.65 2.27 0.51
CA LEU A 71 -2.54 3.36 0.08
C LEU A 71 -3.90 2.84 -0.40
N ASP A 72 -3.94 1.73 -1.13
CA ASP A 72 -5.19 1.11 -1.56
C ASP A 72 -6.00 0.53 -0.37
N MET A 73 -5.34 0.07 0.69
CA MET A 73 -6.02 -0.30 1.95
C MET A 73 -6.65 0.92 2.62
N LEU A 74 -5.95 2.06 2.68
CA LEU A 74 -6.47 3.31 3.26
C LEU A 74 -7.70 3.81 2.49
N VAL A 75 -7.65 3.82 1.16
CA VAL A 75 -8.78 4.20 0.28
C VAL A 75 -10.01 3.34 0.55
N THR A 76 -9.81 2.06 0.90
CA THR A 76 -10.87 1.08 1.12
C THR A 76 -11.17 0.79 2.58
N SER A 77 -10.67 1.64 3.49
CA SER A 77 -10.89 1.58 4.93
C SER A 77 -10.45 0.26 5.60
N GLN A 78 -9.44 -0.41 5.06
CA GLN A 78 -8.86 -1.65 5.61
C GLN A 78 -7.74 -1.34 6.63
N PHE A 79 -8.03 -0.46 7.61
CA PHE A 79 -7.03 0.02 8.57
C PHE A 79 -6.47 -1.08 9.47
N ASP A 80 -7.31 -2.06 9.86
CA ASP A 80 -6.88 -3.19 10.69
C ASP A 80 -5.80 -4.05 10.01
N LEU A 81 -5.82 -4.13 8.67
CA LEU A 81 -4.83 -4.86 7.88
C LEU A 81 -3.59 -4.02 7.56
N ALA A 82 -3.71 -2.70 7.64
CA ALA A 82 -2.61 -1.77 7.39
C ALA A 82 -1.84 -1.42 8.67
N GLY A 83 -2.32 -1.81 9.85
CA GLY A 83 -1.65 -1.54 11.14
C GLY A 83 -0.22 -2.06 11.16
N GLY A 84 0.70 -1.26 11.71
CA GLY A 84 2.13 -1.51 11.57
C GLY A 84 2.70 -1.05 10.22
N MET A 85 1.98 -0.20 9.50
CA MET A 85 2.38 0.39 8.22
C MET A 85 3.82 0.89 8.26
N ARG A 86 4.16 1.69 9.28
CA ARG A 86 5.48 2.29 9.38
C ARG A 86 6.55 1.27 9.76
N ASP A 87 6.31 0.50 10.82
CA ASP A 87 7.36 -0.27 11.50
C ASP A 87 7.48 -1.72 10.98
N ASP A 88 6.37 -2.32 10.56
CA ASP A 88 6.32 -3.73 10.14
C ASP A 88 6.41 -3.88 8.62
N PHE A 89 5.66 -3.08 7.86
CA PHE A 89 5.59 -3.23 6.40
C PHE A 89 6.59 -2.35 5.65
N ILE A 90 6.62 -1.05 5.93
CA ILE A 90 7.56 -0.14 5.26
C ILE A 90 8.95 -0.27 5.88
N CYS A 91 9.08 -0.18 7.21
CA CYS A 91 10.33 -0.30 7.97
C CYS A 91 11.50 0.53 7.40
N ASN A 92 11.18 1.68 6.79
CA ASN A 92 12.15 2.54 6.14
C ASN A 92 11.69 4.00 6.15
N ASP A 93 12.18 4.74 7.15
CA ASP A 93 11.82 6.15 7.35
C ASP A 93 12.25 7.05 6.17
N ALA A 94 13.15 6.62 5.27
CA ALA A 94 13.50 7.39 4.08
C ALA A 94 12.32 7.49 3.08
N LEU A 95 11.34 6.59 3.15
CA LEU A 95 10.15 6.59 2.31
C LEU A 95 9.01 7.43 2.89
N THR A 96 9.09 7.84 4.17
CA THR A 96 8.06 8.63 4.86
C THR A 96 7.64 9.90 4.09
N PRO A 97 8.56 10.70 3.50
CA PRO A 97 8.14 11.88 2.73
C PRO A 97 7.32 11.55 1.48
N GLU A 98 7.56 10.41 0.83
CA GLU A 98 6.76 9.96 -0.31
C GLU A 98 5.39 9.49 0.16
N ILE A 99 5.34 8.70 1.22
CA ILE A 99 4.11 8.19 1.82
C ILE A 99 3.20 9.34 2.22
N PHE A 100 3.71 10.34 2.94
CA PHE A 100 2.93 11.49 3.38
C PHE A 100 2.34 12.27 2.21
N LYS A 101 3.14 12.54 1.18
CA LYS A 101 2.66 13.20 -0.05
C LYS A 101 1.52 12.42 -0.69
N LYS A 102 1.65 11.08 -0.77
CA LYS A 102 0.62 10.23 -1.35
C LYS A 102 -0.64 10.14 -0.50
N VAL A 103 -0.52 10.01 0.81
CA VAL A 103 -1.68 10.04 1.70
C VAL A 103 -2.39 11.40 1.64
N TRP A 104 -1.65 12.50 1.53
CA TRP A 104 -2.21 13.84 1.40
C TRP A 104 -3.03 14.07 0.12
N GLU A 105 -2.79 13.28 -0.95
CA GLU A 105 -3.65 13.27 -2.14
C GLU A 105 -5.08 12.80 -1.79
N LEU A 106 -5.29 12.10 -0.66
CA LEU A 106 -6.60 11.66 -0.15
C LEU A 106 -7.28 12.64 0.82
N ARG A 107 -6.74 13.85 1.03
CA ARG A 107 -7.31 14.79 2.02
C ARG A 107 -8.76 15.20 1.78
N ASP A 108 -9.21 15.10 0.54
CA ASP A 108 -10.59 15.38 0.13
C ASP A 108 -11.42 14.09 -0.05
N TRP A 109 -10.86 12.92 0.29
CA TRP A 109 -11.52 11.62 0.13
C TRP A 109 -12.56 11.38 1.25
N PRO A 110 -13.66 10.66 0.99
CA PRO A 110 -14.79 10.58 1.94
C PRO A 110 -14.46 10.03 3.33
N ASN A 111 -13.45 9.17 3.46
CA ASN A 111 -13.00 8.60 4.73
C ASN A 111 -11.72 9.28 5.27
N TRP A 112 -11.41 10.50 4.82
CA TRP A 112 -10.26 11.25 5.27
C TRP A 112 -10.10 11.29 6.80
N PRO A 113 -11.15 11.53 7.63
CA PRO A 113 -10.98 11.55 9.08
C PRO A 113 -10.42 10.24 9.67
N GLN A 114 -10.74 9.10 9.05
CA GLN A 114 -10.20 7.80 9.46
C GLN A 114 -8.76 7.62 8.98
N ILE A 115 -8.44 8.07 7.76
CA ILE A 115 -7.07 8.06 7.23
C ILE A 115 -6.16 8.93 8.08
N ASP A 116 -6.58 10.16 8.38
CA ASP A 116 -5.82 11.12 9.18
C ASP A 116 -5.54 10.56 10.58
N ARG A 117 -6.56 9.99 11.24
CA ARG A 117 -6.40 9.31 12.53
C ARG A 117 -5.41 8.15 12.44
N PHE A 118 -5.52 7.31 11.41
CA PHE A 118 -4.65 6.17 11.20
C PHE A 118 -3.19 6.60 11.01
N MET A 119 -2.94 7.60 10.17
CA MET A 119 -1.59 8.15 9.99
C MET A 119 -1.04 8.74 11.28
N GLY A 120 -1.88 9.41 12.08
CA GLY A 120 -1.51 9.91 13.40
C GLY A 120 -1.13 8.80 14.39
N SER A 121 -1.73 7.60 14.29
CA SER A 121 -1.32 6.45 15.12
C SER A 121 -0.05 5.75 14.63
N GLU A 122 0.19 5.74 13.31
CA GLU A 122 1.34 5.05 12.71
C GLU A 122 2.62 5.90 12.71
N TYR A 123 2.48 7.21 12.46
CA TYR A 123 3.60 8.14 12.28
C TYR A 123 3.68 9.24 13.34
N PHE A 124 2.72 9.28 14.27
CA PHE A 124 2.72 10.20 15.42
C PHE A 124 2.92 11.66 14.99
N MET A 125 3.77 12.40 15.71
CA MET A 125 4.05 13.82 15.49
C MET A 125 4.59 14.12 14.09
N ALA A 126 5.28 13.18 13.44
CA ALA A 126 5.81 13.43 12.09
C ALA A 126 4.68 13.71 11.09
N TRP A 127 3.53 13.04 11.25
CA TRP A 127 2.35 13.28 10.43
C TRP A 127 1.72 14.65 10.71
N GLU A 128 1.60 15.03 11.98
CA GLU A 128 1.07 16.35 12.37
C GLU A 128 1.96 17.47 11.85
N ASP A 129 3.28 17.37 12.03
CA ASP A 129 4.26 18.35 11.54
C ASP A 129 4.20 18.51 10.02
N PHE A 130 3.91 17.43 9.28
CA PHE A 130 3.74 17.47 7.83
C PHE A 130 2.47 18.21 7.40
N LYS A 131 1.37 18.08 8.14
CA LYS A 131 0.10 18.76 7.82
C LYS A 131 0.14 20.26 8.10
N ASP A 132 0.92 20.66 9.11
CA ASP A 132 1.03 22.06 9.55
C ASP A 132 2.00 22.90 8.69
N GLY A 133 2.85 22.26 7.88
CA GLY A 133 3.86 22.90 7.02
C GLY A 133 3.41 23.12 5.57
#